data_AF-A0A9W8FP57-F1
#
_entry.id   AF-A0A9W8FP57-F1
#
_cell.length_a   1.000
_cell.length_b   1.000
_cell.length_c   1.000
_cell.angle_alpha   90.00
_cell.angle_beta   90.00
_cell.angle_gamma   90.00
#
_symmetry.space_group_name_H-M   'P 1'
#
loop_
_entity.id
_entity.type
_entity.pdbx_description
1 polymer ?
#
loop_
_entity_poly.entity_id
_entity_poly.type
_entity_poly.pdbx_seq_one_letter_code
_entity_poly.pdbx_strand_id
1 'polypeptide(L)'
;MPTNSRSADHEYGKLFEHQGQMPRLPVPDLNATLVKYVESLEPILSADKFAHSKRVIEEFGKSNLGMELQRRLEARAADPQIMNWLEEWWNSLSYMGYRDPVIPYVSYHYSFNDDPECVRPNQRAAKIVCAAISFRKMLVDGSLEPEMAKDKPLCSHSYKFMFNACRIPDKPSDYCRTVEYNGNETIVVARNGQFFSFAFVRNGVPLSMAEIEATMDQIVAAADSNAAVPVGILTADNRDSWTDSRKVLLQASSVNAATLDAIESSAFLISLERDAPVTREELSRAIWHGNGRSRWVDKPCQFVVTDNARAGFCGEHSMMDGTPTLRLVEYVIGYKHKEEVPRPRSTVRAPAFTALKFVTPPAVVKAVKRADAVFNAGVSKQHLKVLNFAAYGKEQIKKLGCSPDAFIQMVIQLAYTRLHGVARPTYESSMTRTFLHGRTETCRSVTNENTAWCRSMADPTTNTQERIRLFRLSLEKHTKLTREAVAGKGVDRHLLGLRMVLQQGEGKPEIFEDPAYSYSSHWYLSTSQISSENFTSYGWSEVTPKGYGVAYNIRKESLIIHITCIRNSYGLNSDRFAQAIETAAMDVRDMLLNEKKAKQ
;
A
#
# COMPACT_ATOMS: atom_id res chain seq x y z
N MET A 1 13.00 5.97 26.85
CA MET A 1 13.94 6.94 26.28
C MET A 1 14.43 6.38 24.96
N PRO A 2 14.31 7.09 23.83
CA PRO A 2 14.90 6.62 22.59
C PRO A 2 16.41 6.81 22.72
N THR A 3 17.14 5.71 22.76
CA THR A 3 18.60 5.73 22.65
C THR A 3 18.96 6.36 21.32
N ASN A 4 19.62 7.51 21.39
CA ASN A 4 20.34 8.13 20.28
C ASN A 4 21.33 7.11 19.67
N SER A 5 20.93 6.39 18.64
CA SER A 5 21.88 5.78 17.71
C SER A 5 22.32 6.88 16.74
N ARG A 6 23.43 7.55 17.07
CA ARG A 6 24.17 8.35 16.09
C ARG A 6 24.46 7.47 14.86
N SER A 7 24.07 7.97 13.69
CA SER A 7 24.65 7.71 12.36
C SER A 7 25.08 6.26 12.07
N ALA A 8 24.14 5.43 11.60
CA ALA A 8 24.46 4.15 10.95
C ALA A 8 23.76 4.06 9.59
N ASP A 9 23.85 5.12 8.77
CA ASP A 9 23.53 5.04 7.33
C ASP A 9 24.82 4.94 6.48
N HIS A 10 26.00 4.83 7.12
CA HIS A 10 27.32 4.99 6.48
C HIS A 10 28.12 3.70 6.20
N GLU A 11 27.54 2.50 6.29
CA GLU A 11 28.27 1.24 5.91
C GLU A 11 27.65 0.45 4.74
N TYR A 12 26.60 0.94 4.07
CA TYR A 12 25.62 0.04 3.46
C TYR A 12 25.69 -0.13 1.93
N GLY A 13 26.66 -0.92 1.45
CA GLY A 13 26.57 -1.66 0.18
C GLY A 13 26.17 -0.87 -1.08
N LYS A 14 25.84 -1.58 -2.15
CA LYS A 14 25.43 -0.97 -3.42
C LYS A 14 24.07 -0.27 -3.35
N LEU A 15 23.10 -0.85 -2.64
CA LEU A 15 21.71 -0.34 -2.61
C LEU A 15 21.59 1.12 -2.17
N PHE A 16 22.49 1.56 -1.27
CA PHE A 16 22.47 2.88 -0.68
C PHE A 16 23.57 3.80 -1.23
N GLU A 17 24.32 3.39 -2.27
CA GLU A 17 25.48 4.14 -2.78
C GLU A 17 25.16 5.57 -3.23
N HIS A 18 23.92 5.79 -3.69
CA HIS A 18 23.45 7.11 -4.10
C HIS A 18 22.78 7.92 -2.97
N GLN A 19 22.52 7.33 -1.80
CA GLN A 19 21.70 7.97 -0.76
C GLN A 19 22.24 9.30 -0.27
N GLY A 20 23.55 9.37 -0.05
CA GLY A 20 24.21 10.58 0.44
C GLY A 20 24.22 11.74 -0.57
N GLN A 21 23.90 11.48 -1.84
CA GLN A 21 23.86 12.47 -2.92
C GLN A 21 22.43 12.87 -3.28
N MET A 22 21.41 12.23 -2.70
CA MET A 22 20.02 12.51 -3.04
C MET A 22 19.60 13.89 -2.50
N PRO A 23 18.81 14.66 -3.28
CA PRO A 23 18.25 15.91 -2.79
C PRO A 23 17.26 15.66 -1.66
N ARG A 24 17.18 16.57 -0.69
CA ARG A 24 16.11 16.59 0.32
C ARG A 24 14.79 16.99 -0.33
N LEU A 25 13.67 16.57 0.26
CA LEU A 25 12.33 16.95 -0.22
C LEU A 25 12.17 18.48 -0.14
N PRO A 26 11.82 19.17 -1.24
CA PRO A 26 11.67 20.62 -1.23
C PRO A 26 10.44 21.04 -0.42
N VAL A 27 10.46 22.27 0.07
CA VAL A 27 9.24 22.99 0.48
C VAL A 27 8.78 23.80 -0.74
N PRO A 28 7.56 23.60 -1.26
CA PRO A 28 7.07 24.39 -2.39
C PRO A 28 6.91 25.87 -2.02
N ASP A 29 6.92 26.73 -3.04
CA ASP A 29 6.50 28.12 -2.87
C ASP A 29 5.03 28.18 -2.38
N LEU A 30 4.78 29.05 -1.40
CA LEU A 30 3.47 29.20 -0.77
C LEU A 30 2.42 29.61 -1.82
N ASN A 31 2.67 30.67 -2.58
CA ASN A 31 1.70 31.20 -3.53
C ASN A 31 1.39 30.19 -4.65
N ALA A 32 2.41 29.52 -5.18
CA ALA A 32 2.23 28.45 -6.16
C ALA A 32 1.33 27.33 -5.62
N THR A 33 1.46 26.98 -4.34
CA THR A 33 0.61 25.98 -3.67
C THR A 33 -0.83 26.47 -3.54
N LEU A 34 -1.02 27.70 -3.09
CA LEU A 34 -2.35 28.28 -2.88
C LEU A 34 -3.11 28.45 -4.20
N VAL A 35 -2.46 28.85 -5.30
CA VAL A 35 -3.06 28.91 -6.64
C VAL A 35 -3.59 27.53 -7.07
N LYS A 36 -2.75 26.50 -6.96
CA LYS A 36 -3.18 25.12 -7.28
C LYS A 36 -4.28 24.63 -6.35
N TYR A 37 -4.26 25.03 -5.09
CA TYR A 37 -5.30 24.65 -4.15
C TYR A 37 -6.65 25.25 -4.56
N VAL A 38 -6.70 26.55 -4.88
CA VAL A 38 -7.90 27.21 -5.43
C VAL A 38 -8.38 26.50 -6.70
N GLU A 39 -7.51 26.26 -7.69
CA GLU A 39 -7.87 25.54 -8.92
C GLU A 39 -8.48 24.16 -8.63
N SER A 40 -8.00 23.45 -7.60
CA SER A 40 -8.50 22.12 -7.25
C SER A 40 -9.86 22.12 -6.55
N LEU A 41 -10.30 23.26 -6.01
CA LEU A 41 -11.59 23.41 -5.33
C LEU A 41 -12.74 23.75 -6.29
N GLU A 42 -12.45 24.51 -7.35
CA GLU A 42 -13.44 24.94 -8.33
C GLU A 42 -14.31 23.80 -8.91
N PRO A 43 -13.77 22.64 -9.33
CA PRO A 43 -14.58 21.59 -9.93
C PRO A 43 -15.46 20.81 -8.94
N ILE A 44 -15.27 21.00 -7.62
CA ILE A 44 -15.92 20.19 -6.57
C ILE A 44 -16.79 21.00 -5.61
N LEU A 45 -16.82 22.34 -5.74
CA LEU A 45 -17.62 23.23 -4.91
C LEU A 45 -18.71 23.94 -5.72
N SER A 46 -19.74 24.43 -5.03
CA SER A 46 -20.68 25.41 -5.61
C SER A 46 -20.01 26.78 -5.72
N ALA A 47 -20.53 27.65 -6.60
CA ALA A 47 -19.97 28.98 -6.85
C ALA A 47 -19.78 29.81 -5.55
N ASP A 48 -20.79 29.83 -4.67
CA ASP A 48 -20.73 30.59 -3.41
C ASP A 48 -19.66 30.06 -2.45
N LYS A 49 -19.56 28.73 -2.33
CA LYS A 49 -18.55 28.08 -1.48
C LYS A 49 -17.15 28.30 -2.04
N PHE A 50 -17.00 28.18 -3.35
CA PHE A 50 -15.74 28.44 -4.03
C PHE A 50 -15.29 29.90 -3.85
N ALA A 51 -16.19 30.87 -4.01
CA ALA A 51 -15.87 32.28 -3.83
C ALA A 51 -15.41 32.58 -2.39
N HIS A 52 -16.10 32.01 -1.39
CA HIS A 52 -15.68 32.11 0.00
C HIS A 52 -14.28 31.50 0.22
N SER A 53 -14.07 30.24 -0.17
CA SER A 53 -12.79 29.55 0.02
C SER A 53 -11.64 30.25 -0.71
N LYS A 54 -11.86 30.72 -1.93
CA LYS A 54 -10.86 31.49 -2.69
C LYS A 54 -10.42 32.73 -1.93
N ARG A 55 -11.37 33.50 -1.38
CA ARG A 55 -11.06 34.67 -0.55
C ARG A 55 -10.24 34.30 0.68
N VAL A 56 -10.65 33.27 1.41
CA VAL A 56 -9.93 32.76 2.60
C VAL A 56 -8.49 32.35 2.26
N ILE A 57 -8.30 31.66 1.14
CA ILE A 57 -6.98 31.21 0.67
C ILE A 57 -6.09 32.40 0.27
N GLU A 58 -6.64 33.37 -0.46
CA GLU A 58 -5.92 34.59 -0.84
C GLU A 58 -5.56 35.47 0.37
N GLU A 59 -6.44 35.57 1.35
CA GLU A 59 -6.20 36.26 2.63
C GLU A 59 -5.09 35.55 3.42
N PHE A 60 -5.12 34.21 3.50
CA PHE A 60 -4.05 33.43 4.14
C PHE A 60 -2.68 33.67 3.51
N GLY A 61 -2.60 33.66 2.17
CA GLY A 61 -1.36 33.92 1.44
C GLY A 61 -0.76 35.32 1.64
N LYS A 62 -1.59 36.30 2.04
CA LYS A 62 -1.17 37.68 2.37
C LYS A 62 -0.95 37.90 3.86
N SER A 63 -1.33 36.94 4.70
CA SER A 63 -1.30 37.09 6.15
C SER A 63 0.12 36.92 6.72
N ASN A 64 0.43 37.66 7.78
CA ASN A 64 1.68 37.49 8.53
C ASN A 64 1.86 36.06 9.04
N LEU A 65 0.77 35.43 9.50
CA LEU A 65 0.81 34.05 9.98
C LEU A 65 1.11 33.07 8.85
N GLY A 66 0.48 33.19 7.68
CA GLY A 66 0.77 32.32 6.52
C GLY A 66 2.24 32.37 6.09
N MET A 67 2.83 33.57 6.02
CA MET A 67 4.26 33.76 5.72
C MET A 67 5.16 33.18 6.83
N GLU A 68 4.76 33.33 8.10
CA GLU A 68 5.51 32.77 9.23
C GLU A 68 5.47 31.23 9.25
N LEU A 69 4.34 30.61 8.92
CA LEU A 69 4.25 29.14 8.80
C LEU A 69 5.14 28.63 7.66
N GLN A 70 5.16 29.32 6.51
CA GLN A 70 6.09 29.01 5.43
C GLN A 70 7.54 29.07 5.91
N ARG A 71 7.94 30.16 6.55
CA ARG A 71 9.31 30.35 7.07
C ARG A 71 9.70 29.25 8.06
N ARG A 72 8.79 28.84 8.95
CA ARG A 72 9.03 27.75 9.91
C ARG A 72 9.20 26.39 9.22
N LEU A 73 8.40 26.13 8.20
CA LEU A 73 8.50 24.88 7.43
C LEU A 73 9.81 24.82 6.64
N GLU A 74 10.22 25.93 6.02
CA GLU A 74 11.51 26.07 5.36
C GLU A 74 12.67 25.90 6.36
N ALA A 75 12.58 26.49 7.55
CA ALA A 75 13.57 26.31 8.61
C ALA A 75 13.67 24.83 9.04
N ARG A 76 12.54 24.12 9.16
CA ARG A 76 12.52 22.68 9.43
C ARG A 76 13.21 21.89 8.31
N ALA A 77 12.95 22.22 7.04
CA ALA A 77 13.57 21.55 5.91
C ALA A 77 15.09 21.83 5.79
N ALA A 78 15.52 23.01 6.24
CA ALA A 78 16.92 23.42 6.28
C ALA A 78 17.71 22.82 7.45
N ASP A 79 17.05 22.32 8.50
CA ASP A 79 17.72 21.71 9.65
C ASP A 79 18.55 20.50 9.21
N PRO A 80 19.88 20.48 9.46
CA PRO A 80 20.73 19.37 9.05
C PRO A 80 20.35 18.03 9.70
N GLN A 81 19.66 18.01 10.84
CA GLN A 81 19.18 16.79 11.52
C GLN A 81 17.91 16.20 10.87
N ILE A 82 17.25 16.97 10.00
CA ILE A 82 16.02 16.57 9.33
C ILE A 82 16.34 16.17 7.89
N MET A 83 16.35 14.87 7.61
CA MET A 83 16.61 14.34 6.26
C MET A 83 15.46 14.64 5.30
N ASN A 84 14.23 14.66 5.84
CA ASN A 84 13.01 14.95 5.12
C ASN A 84 12.01 15.60 6.09
N TRP A 85 11.56 16.81 5.78
CA TRP A 85 10.70 17.59 6.68
C TRP A 85 9.34 16.94 6.96
N LEU A 86 8.89 16.05 6.06
CA LEU A 86 7.56 15.42 6.08
C LEU A 86 7.55 14.04 6.76
N GLU A 87 8.64 13.28 6.67
CA GLU A 87 8.68 11.84 6.98
C GLU A 87 8.05 11.49 8.33
N GLU A 88 8.53 12.11 9.42
CA GLU A 88 8.05 11.85 10.79
C GLU A 88 6.55 12.11 10.93
N TRP A 89 6.07 13.24 10.41
CA TRP A 89 4.67 13.62 10.48
C TRP A 89 3.79 12.70 9.63
N TRP A 90 4.25 12.32 8.44
CA TRP A 90 3.49 11.43 7.56
C TRP A 90 3.39 10.02 8.13
N ASN A 91 4.50 9.45 8.62
CA ASN A 91 4.52 8.13 9.25
C ASN A 91 3.61 8.11 10.50
N SER A 92 3.64 9.17 11.29
CA SER A 92 2.85 9.28 12.52
C SER A 92 1.36 9.50 12.22
N LEU A 93 1.00 10.55 11.48
CA LEU A 93 -0.41 10.93 11.30
C LEU A 93 -1.19 9.95 10.43
N SER A 94 -0.58 9.49 9.34
CA SER A 94 -1.29 8.67 8.34
C SER A 94 -1.33 7.19 8.70
N TYR A 95 -0.45 6.73 9.60
CA TYR A 95 -0.32 5.30 9.88
C TYR A 95 -0.19 4.96 11.36
N MET A 96 0.86 5.41 12.05
CA MET A 96 1.14 4.95 13.42
C MET A 96 0.12 5.45 14.45
N GLY A 97 -0.31 6.69 14.30
CA GLY A 97 -1.38 7.33 15.07
C GLY A 97 -2.78 7.00 14.57
N TYR A 98 -2.93 6.34 13.42
CA TYR A 98 -4.21 5.86 12.91
C TYR A 98 -4.65 4.62 13.71
N ARG A 99 -5.81 4.71 14.38
CA ARG A 99 -6.23 3.72 15.40
C ARG A 99 -7.19 2.65 14.90
N ASP A 100 -7.77 2.80 13.71
CA ASP A 100 -8.56 1.74 13.10
C ASP A 100 -7.67 0.52 12.78
N PRO A 101 -8.26 -0.68 12.64
CA PRO A 101 -7.53 -1.88 12.28
C PRO A 101 -6.58 -1.67 11.08
N VAL A 102 -5.36 -2.22 11.16
CA VAL A 102 -4.45 -2.17 9.99
C VAL A 102 -5.04 -2.92 8.81
N ILE A 103 -5.79 -3.99 9.05
CA ILE A 103 -6.51 -4.69 8.00
C ILE A 103 -8.02 -4.53 8.21
N PRO A 104 -8.80 -4.14 7.18
CA PRO A 104 -8.41 -3.91 5.79
C PRO A 104 -7.87 -2.48 5.49
N TYR A 105 -7.84 -1.57 6.44
CA TYR A 105 -7.78 -0.12 6.13
C TYR A 105 -6.39 0.45 5.80
N VAL A 106 -5.31 -0.20 6.23
CA VAL A 106 -3.91 0.23 6.02
C VAL A 106 -3.15 -0.77 5.14
N SER A 107 -3.34 -2.07 5.39
CA SER A 107 -2.65 -3.15 4.69
C SER A 107 -3.11 -3.29 3.24
N TYR A 108 -2.15 -3.51 2.34
CA TYR A 108 -2.41 -3.83 0.93
C TYR A 108 -2.04 -5.29 0.63
N HIS A 109 -2.46 -5.78 -0.54
CA HIS A 109 -2.10 -7.11 -1.02
C HIS A 109 -1.65 -7.12 -2.48
N TYR A 110 -0.79 -8.08 -2.85
CA TYR A 110 -0.46 -8.47 -4.22
C TYR A 110 -0.83 -9.94 -4.42
N SER A 111 -1.76 -10.22 -5.31
CA SER A 111 -2.14 -11.59 -5.66
C SER A 111 -1.36 -12.02 -6.89
N PHE A 112 -0.57 -13.10 -6.78
CA PHE A 112 0.32 -13.53 -7.86
C PHE A 112 -0.44 -14.32 -8.93
N ASN A 113 0.16 -14.45 -10.10
CA ASN A 113 -0.20 -15.49 -11.06
C ASN A 113 0.16 -16.86 -10.47
N ASP A 114 -0.55 -17.89 -10.94
CA ASP A 114 -0.23 -19.28 -10.61
C ASP A 114 1.17 -19.63 -11.17
N ASP A 115 1.89 -20.51 -10.48
CA ASP A 115 3.22 -20.94 -10.91
C ASP A 115 3.15 -22.36 -11.47
N PRO A 116 3.40 -22.53 -12.77
CA PRO A 116 3.27 -23.83 -13.42
C PRO A 116 4.29 -24.86 -12.89
N GLU A 117 5.37 -24.43 -12.24
CA GLU A 117 6.40 -25.31 -11.69
C GLU A 117 6.07 -25.78 -10.25
N CYS A 118 5.13 -25.12 -9.58
CA CYS A 118 4.81 -25.34 -8.16
C CYS A 118 3.31 -25.60 -7.96
N VAL A 119 2.89 -26.82 -8.23
CA VAL A 119 1.48 -27.25 -8.12
C VAL A 119 1.05 -27.65 -6.71
N ARG A 120 2.01 -27.86 -5.79
CA ARG A 120 1.72 -28.16 -4.38
C ARG A 120 1.96 -26.93 -3.49
N PRO A 121 1.10 -26.67 -2.50
CA PRO A 121 1.21 -25.48 -1.65
C PRO A 121 2.52 -25.41 -0.89
N ASN A 122 2.98 -26.53 -0.31
CA ASN A 122 4.22 -26.58 0.45
C ASN A 122 5.47 -26.40 -0.45
N GLN A 123 5.40 -26.88 -1.69
CA GLN A 123 6.43 -26.62 -2.70
C GLN A 123 6.48 -25.14 -3.07
N ARG A 124 5.32 -24.52 -3.32
CA ARG A 124 5.19 -23.09 -3.63
C ARG A 124 5.72 -22.23 -2.48
N ALA A 125 5.36 -22.57 -1.24
CA ALA A 125 5.87 -21.90 -0.04
C ALA A 125 7.39 -22.03 0.08
N ALA A 126 7.96 -23.20 -0.17
CA ALA A 126 9.40 -23.41 -0.14
C ALA A 126 10.15 -22.57 -1.19
N LYS A 127 9.64 -22.49 -2.43
CA LYS A 127 10.21 -21.63 -3.49
C LYS A 127 10.18 -20.16 -3.07
N ILE A 128 9.06 -19.69 -2.51
CA ILE A 128 8.92 -18.32 -2.00
C ILE A 128 9.92 -18.04 -0.88
N VAL A 129 10.08 -18.96 0.07
CA VAL A 129 11.04 -18.83 1.18
C VAL A 129 12.46 -18.72 0.63
N CYS A 130 12.89 -19.64 -0.24
CA CYS A 130 14.22 -19.58 -0.88
C CYS A 130 14.46 -18.24 -1.57
N ALA A 131 13.46 -17.76 -2.33
CA ALA A 131 13.57 -16.52 -3.07
C ALA A 131 13.65 -15.29 -2.14
N ALA A 132 12.80 -15.22 -1.11
CA ALA A 132 12.80 -14.13 -0.15
C ALA A 132 14.09 -14.08 0.67
N ILE A 133 14.64 -15.25 1.06
CA ILE A 133 15.95 -15.33 1.73
C ILE A 133 17.07 -14.89 0.79
N SER A 134 17.03 -15.28 -0.48
CA SER A 134 18.01 -14.85 -1.48
C SER A 134 18.00 -13.33 -1.66
N PHE A 135 16.81 -12.73 -1.73
CA PHE A 135 16.67 -11.27 -1.77
C PHE A 135 17.18 -10.60 -0.49
N ARG A 136 16.79 -11.12 0.67
CA ARG A 136 17.27 -10.64 1.98
C ARG A 136 18.79 -10.74 2.05
N LYS A 137 19.40 -11.83 1.58
CA LYS A 137 20.85 -12.00 1.56
C LYS A 137 21.53 -10.87 0.79
N MET A 138 21.06 -10.53 -0.42
CA MET A 138 21.60 -9.41 -1.19
C MET A 138 21.45 -8.06 -0.47
N LEU A 139 20.35 -7.86 0.27
CA LEU A 139 20.17 -6.67 1.08
C LEU A 139 21.16 -6.61 2.26
N VAL A 140 21.35 -7.73 2.96
CA VAL A 140 22.20 -7.83 4.17
C VAL A 140 23.69 -7.76 3.83
N ASP A 141 24.13 -8.44 2.77
CA ASP A 141 25.54 -8.42 2.34
C ASP A 141 25.91 -7.22 1.46
N GLY A 142 24.95 -6.33 1.21
CA GLY A 142 25.19 -5.09 0.48
C GLY A 142 25.35 -5.26 -1.03
N SER A 143 25.02 -6.42 -1.59
CA SER A 143 25.11 -6.66 -3.05
C SER A 143 23.86 -6.24 -3.84
N LEU A 144 22.75 -5.93 -3.18
CA LEU A 144 21.52 -5.49 -3.85
C LEU A 144 21.73 -4.14 -4.56
N GLU A 145 21.49 -4.08 -5.87
CA GLU A 145 21.72 -2.87 -6.66
C GLU A 145 20.71 -1.75 -6.34
N PRO A 146 21.05 -0.46 -6.58
CA PRO A 146 20.10 0.65 -6.50
C PRO A 146 18.87 0.48 -7.40
N GLU A 147 17.74 1.08 -6.99
CA GLU A 147 16.60 1.26 -7.88
C GLU A 147 16.73 2.56 -8.68
N MET A 148 16.43 2.50 -9.98
CA MET A 148 16.52 3.64 -10.88
C MET A 148 15.17 3.94 -11.52
N ALA A 149 14.73 5.19 -11.46
CA ALA A 149 13.65 5.73 -12.29
C ALA A 149 14.26 6.45 -13.48
N LYS A 150 14.39 5.73 -14.61
CA LYS A 150 15.23 6.13 -15.74
C LYS A 150 16.69 6.29 -15.29
N ASP A 151 17.20 7.51 -15.28
CA ASP A 151 18.55 7.92 -14.94
C ASP A 151 18.67 8.44 -13.49
N LYS A 152 17.57 8.51 -12.74
CA LYS A 152 17.56 9.04 -11.36
C LYS A 152 17.49 7.91 -10.33
N PRO A 153 18.36 7.91 -9.31
CA PRO A 153 18.26 6.95 -8.22
C PRO A 153 17.01 7.18 -7.39
N LEU A 154 16.44 6.09 -6.88
CA LEU A 154 15.33 6.11 -5.93
C LEU A 154 15.84 5.80 -4.53
N CYS A 155 15.27 6.49 -3.55
CA CYS A 155 15.62 6.35 -2.14
C CYS A 155 15.24 4.96 -1.66
N SER A 156 16.22 4.27 -1.07
CA SER A 156 16.15 2.93 -0.52
C SER A 156 15.96 2.91 1.00
N HIS A 157 15.78 4.06 1.65
CA HIS A 157 15.67 4.16 3.12
C HIS A 157 14.65 3.18 3.73
N SER A 158 13.51 2.97 3.07
CA SER A 158 12.46 2.10 3.58
C SER A 158 12.82 0.60 3.57
N TYR A 159 13.86 0.16 2.85
CA TYR A 159 14.27 -1.25 2.79
C TYR A 159 14.68 -1.80 4.15
N LYS A 160 15.14 -0.95 5.08
CA LYS A 160 15.48 -1.37 6.45
C LYS A 160 14.27 -1.86 7.26
N PHE A 161 13.05 -1.55 6.82
CA PHE A 161 11.81 -2.00 7.45
C PHE A 161 11.20 -3.23 6.75
N MET A 162 11.86 -3.77 5.71
CA MET A 162 11.33 -4.87 4.92
C MET A 162 11.41 -6.21 5.65
N PHE A 163 12.56 -6.52 6.26
CA PHE A 163 12.79 -7.77 7.00
C PHE A 163 13.12 -7.46 8.46
N ASN A 164 12.90 -8.44 9.35
CA ASN A 164 13.24 -8.32 10.77
C ASN A 164 12.61 -7.07 11.43
N ALA A 165 11.43 -6.70 10.94
CA ALA A 165 10.67 -5.56 11.39
C ALA A 165 9.25 -5.99 11.79
N CYS A 166 8.63 -5.22 12.68
CA CYS A 166 7.24 -5.39 13.07
C CYS A 166 6.68 -4.05 13.55
N ARG A 167 5.43 -3.76 13.19
CA ARG A 167 4.66 -2.71 13.87
C ARG A 167 4.28 -3.21 15.27
N ILE A 168 4.42 -2.36 16.29
CA ILE A 168 4.08 -2.69 17.67
C ILE A 168 2.94 -1.77 18.12
N PRO A 169 1.82 -2.33 18.64
CA PRO A 169 0.70 -1.52 19.10
C PRO A 169 1.06 -0.76 20.38
N ASP A 170 0.82 0.55 20.39
CA ASP A 170 0.99 1.38 21.58
C ASP A 170 0.04 2.60 21.57
N LYS A 171 -0.06 3.29 22.71
CA LYS A 171 -0.91 4.47 22.90
C LYS A 171 -0.07 5.71 23.20
N PRO A 172 -0.37 6.88 22.59
CA PRO A 172 -1.47 7.14 21.65
C PRO A 172 -1.15 6.75 20.19
N SER A 173 0.07 6.29 19.92
CA SER A 173 0.55 5.94 18.58
C SER A 173 1.36 4.65 18.66
N ASP A 174 1.23 3.82 17.63
CA ASP A 174 2.09 2.65 17.43
C ASP A 174 3.52 3.09 17.10
N TYR A 175 4.44 2.12 17.03
CA TYR A 175 5.80 2.34 16.54
C TYR A 175 6.30 1.14 15.74
N CYS A 176 7.33 1.35 14.91
CA CYS A 176 8.01 0.26 14.22
C CYS A 176 9.21 -0.22 15.05
N ARG A 177 9.29 -1.52 15.30
CA ARG A 177 10.48 -2.18 15.87
C ARG A 177 11.24 -2.87 14.75
N THR A 178 12.52 -2.58 14.62
CA THR A 178 13.46 -3.30 13.77
C THR A 178 14.49 -4.03 14.64
N VAL A 179 14.97 -5.18 14.16
CA VAL A 179 16.04 -5.95 14.80
C VAL A 179 17.17 -6.12 13.77
N GLU A 180 18.41 -6.09 14.24
CA GLU A 180 19.58 -6.32 13.39
C GLU A 180 19.49 -7.67 12.67
N TYR A 181 19.99 -7.70 11.43
CA TYR A 181 19.91 -8.89 10.59
C TYR A 181 20.83 -10.02 11.05
N ASN A 182 22.00 -9.67 11.59
CA ASN A 182 23.05 -10.61 11.96
C ASN A 182 22.64 -11.40 13.20
N GLY A 183 22.64 -12.73 13.09
CA GLY A 183 22.19 -13.63 14.16
C GLY A 183 20.66 -13.84 14.22
N ASN A 184 19.87 -13.15 13.40
CA ASN A 184 18.42 -13.37 13.30
C ASN A 184 18.02 -14.02 11.97
N GLU A 185 18.34 -15.31 11.86
CA GLU A 185 18.17 -16.13 10.67
C GLU A 185 16.93 -17.04 10.74
N THR A 186 15.84 -16.52 11.30
CA THR A 186 14.59 -17.29 11.49
C THR A 186 13.45 -16.73 10.66
N ILE A 187 12.57 -17.61 10.17
CA ILE A 187 11.26 -17.23 9.67
C ILE A 187 10.17 -17.78 10.58
N VAL A 188 8.97 -17.23 10.47
CA VAL A 188 7.76 -17.79 11.11
C VAL A 188 6.79 -18.29 10.05
N VAL A 189 6.20 -19.46 10.32
CA VAL A 189 5.12 -20.05 9.53
C VAL A 189 3.86 -20.08 10.36
N ALA A 190 2.74 -19.61 9.81
CA ALA A 190 1.42 -19.66 10.42
C ALA A 190 0.54 -20.67 9.68
N ARG A 191 -0.11 -21.59 10.41
CA ARG A 191 -1.10 -22.54 9.87
C ARG A 191 -2.16 -22.81 10.93
N ASN A 192 -3.43 -22.77 10.54
CA ASN A 192 -4.56 -23.11 11.43
C ASN A 192 -4.51 -22.38 12.78
N GLY A 193 -4.18 -21.08 12.78
CA GLY A 193 -4.07 -20.26 13.99
C GLY A 193 -2.85 -20.53 14.89
N GLN A 194 -1.93 -21.38 14.45
CA GLN A 194 -0.70 -21.74 15.17
C GLN A 194 0.53 -21.16 14.46
N PHE A 195 1.59 -20.91 15.22
CA PHE A 195 2.84 -20.33 14.74
C PHE A 195 4.01 -21.28 15.00
N PHE A 196 4.93 -21.35 14.05
CA PHE A 196 6.12 -22.19 14.09
C PHE A 196 7.31 -21.40 13.59
N SER A 197 8.48 -21.56 14.20
CA SER A 197 9.72 -20.94 13.71
C SER A 197 10.76 -21.99 13.36
N PHE A 198 11.58 -21.68 12.36
CA PHE A 198 12.78 -22.43 12.07
C PHE A 198 13.87 -21.51 11.51
N ALA A 199 15.12 -21.90 11.70
CA ALA A 199 16.25 -21.20 11.12
C ALA A 199 16.38 -21.54 9.64
N PHE A 200 16.55 -20.54 8.78
CA PHE A 200 16.68 -20.76 7.33
C PHE A 200 18.13 -20.99 6.87
N VAL A 201 19.07 -20.98 7.81
CA VAL A 201 20.49 -21.31 7.63
C VAL A 201 20.85 -22.40 8.64
N ARG A 202 21.69 -23.36 8.23
CA ARG A 202 22.31 -24.37 9.10
C ARG A 202 23.81 -24.37 8.87
N ASN A 203 24.58 -24.07 9.92
CA ASN A 203 26.04 -23.99 9.88
C ASN A 203 26.57 -23.03 8.78
N GLY A 204 25.94 -21.87 8.63
CA GLY A 204 26.30 -20.87 7.61
C GLY A 204 25.83 -21.19 6.19
N VAL A 205 25.19 -22.34 5.96
CA VAL A 205 24.66 -22.73 4.65
C VAL A 205 23.14 -22.57 4.63
N PRO A 206 22.56 -21.84 3.65
CA PRO A 206 21.11 -21.77 3.49
C PRO A 206 20.49 -23.15 3.30
N LEU A 207 19.31 -23.36 3.89
CA LEU A 207 18.56 -24.60 3.67
C LEU A 207 18.19 -24.77 2.19
N SER A 208 18.22 -26.00 1.70
CA SER A 208 17.73 -26.33 0.37
C SER A 208 16.21 -26.22 0.27
N MET A 209 15.69 -26.03 -0.96
CA MET A 209 14.25 -26.00 -1.19
C MET A 209 13.55 -27.26 -0.70
N ALA A 210 14.16 -28.44 -0.90
CA ALA A 210 13.61 -29.71 -0.45
C ALA A 210 13.56 -29.81 1.09
N GLU A 211 14.55 -29.27 1.82
CA GLU A 211 14.53 -29.22 3.28
C GLU A 211 13.43 -28.31 3.80
N ILE A 212 13.27 -27.14 3.19
CA ILE A 212 12.20 -26.20 3.55
C ILE A 212 10.84 -26.82 3.25
N GLU A 213 10.67 -27.43 2.08
CA GLU A 213 9.42 -28.10 1.70
C GLU A 213 9.05 -29.21 2.70
N ALA A 214 10.01 -30.08 3.05
CA ALA A 214 9.79 -31.13 4.05
C ALA A 214 9.43 -30.55 5.43
N THR A 215 9.98 -29.38 5.79
CA THR A 215 9.62 -28.66 7.01
C THR A 215 8.18 -28.15 6.95
N MET A 216 7.76 -27.60 5.81
CA MET A 216 6.38 -27.16 5.60
C MET A 216 5.40 -28.33 5.69
N ASP A 217 5.73 -29.49 5.09
CA ASP A 217 4.93 -30.71 5.19
C ASP A 217 4.74 -31.14 6.66
N GLN A 218 5.80 -31.10 7.48
CA GLN A 218 5.73 -31.43 8.91
C GLN A 218 4.95 -30.39 9.73
N ILE A 219 5.13 -29.09 9.44
CA ILE A 219 4.39 -28.01 10.10
C ILE A 219 2.89 -28.14 9.82
N VAL A 220 2.51 -28.39 8.57
CA VAL A 220 1.09 -28.58 8.18
C VAL A 220 0.50 -29.78 8.92
N ALA A 221 1.19 -30.93 8.92
CA ALA A 221 0.73 -32.11 9.63
C ALA A 221 0.55 -31.86 11.14
N ALA A 222 1.51 -31.18 11.77
CA ALA A 222 1.44 -30.84 13.19
C ALA A 222 0.32 -29.85 13.50
N ALA A 223 0.14 -28.81 12.68
CA ALA A 223 -0.86 -27.78 12.88
C ALA A 223 -2.29 -28.28 12.62
N ASP A 224 -2.50 -29.10 11.59
CA ASP A 224 -3.83 -29.59 11.23
C ASP A 224 -4.31 -30.72 12.16
N SER A 225 -3.39 -31.39 12.85
CA SER A 225 -3.71 -32.39 13.88
C SER A 225 -4.04 -31.81 15.25
N ASN A 226 -3.88 -30.49 15.44
CA ASN A 226 -4.05 -29.82 16.74
C ASN A 226 -4.99 -28.62 16.63
N ALA A 227 -5.81 -28.41 17.66
CA ALA A 227 -6.58 -27.18 17.83
C ALA A 227 -5.80 -26.18 18.70
N ALA A 228 -5.85 -24.90 18.34
CA ALA A 228 -5.27 -23.83 19.14
C ALA A 228 -6.17 -22.59 19.14
N VAL A 229 -6.01 -21.76 20.16
CA VAL A 229 -6.61 -20.43 20.21
C VAL A 229 -5.88 -19.55 19.18
N PRO A 230 -6.57 -18.97 18.18
CA PRO A 230 -5.92 -18.25 17.09
C PRO A 230 -5.49 -16.84 17.52
N VAL A 231 -4.38 -16.74 18.27
CA VAL A 231 -3.90 -15.47 18.85
C VAL A 231 -3.58 -14.41 17.78
N GLY A 232 -3.23 -14.82 16.56
CA GLY A 232 -2.94 -13.92 15.44
C GLY A 232 -4.06 -12.91 15.13
N ILE A 233 -5.32 -13.28 15.37
CA ILE A 233 -6.49 -12.43 15.10
C ILE A 233 -6.46 -11.12 15.89
N LEU A 234 -5.76 -11.08 17.03
CA LEU A 234 -5.65 -9.86 17.83
C LEU A 234 -4.94 -8.73 17.09
N THR A 235 -4.03 -9.05 16.17
CA THR A 235 -3.32 -8.06 15.35
C THR A 235 -4.22 -7.34 14.34
N ALA A 236 -5.36 -7.96 14.01
CA ALA A 236 -6.35 -7.43 13.06
C ALA A 236 -7.45 -6.58 13.73
N ASP A 237 -7.33 -6.30 15.03
CA ASP A 237 -8.29 -5.48 15.77
C ASP A 237 -7.93 -3.99 15.73
N ASN A 238 -8.82 -3.14 16.23
CA ASN A 238 -8.54 -1.73 16.49
C ASN A 238 -7.24 -1.60 17.31
N ARG A 239 -6.39 -0.63 16.98
CA ARG A 239 -5.03 -0.54 17.52
C ARG A 239 -4.97 -0.33 19.02
N ASP A 240 -5.94 0.40 19.59
CA ASP A 240 -6.04 0.57 21.05
C ASP A 240 -6.48 -0.71 21.74
N SER A 241 -7.47 -1.40 21.15
CA SER A 241 -7.95 -2.68 21.64
C SER A 241 -6.89 -3.78 21.53
N TRP A 242 -6.09 -3.76 20.47
CA TRP A 242 -4.92 -4.62 20.31
C TRP A 242 -3.85 -4.27 21.35
N THR A 243 -3.53 -3.00 21.57
CA THR A 243 -2.60 -2.55 22.61
C THR A 243 -2.98 -3.13 23.98
N ASP A 244 -4.26 -3.07 24.35
CA ASP A 244 -4.74 -3.60 25.62
C ASP A 244 -4.72 -5.14 25.65
N SER A 245 -5.10 -5.80 24.56
CA SER A 245 -5.05 -7.27 24.45
C SER A 245 -3.60 -7.81 24.47
N ARG A 246 -2.63 -7.06 23.93
CA ARG A 246 -1.20 -7.37 24.02
C ARG A 246 -0.71 -7.33 25.47
N LYS A 247 -1.18 -6.37 26.28
CA LYS A 247 -0.87 -6.34 27.73
C LYS A 247 -1.41 -7.59 28.43
N VAL A 248 -2.63 -8.03 28.10
CA VAL A 248 -3.21 -9.27 28.63
C VAL A 248 -2.36 -10.49 28.27
N LEU A 249 -1.86 -10.58 27.02
CA LEU A 249 -0.94 -11.65 26.61
C LEU A 249 0.34 -11.65 27.43
N LEU A 250 0.99 -10.49 27.59
CA LEU A 250 2.25 -10.35 28.31
C LEU A 250 2.11 -10.68 29.81
N GLN A 251 1.01 -10.27 30.43
CA GLN A 251 0.72 -10.56 31.84
C GLN A 251 0.41 -12.05 32.08
N ALA A 252 -0.11 -12.76 31.08
CA ALA A 252 -0.50 -14.15 31.22
C ALA A 252 0.69 -15.10 31.39
N SER A 253 1.84 -14.84 30.76
CA SER A 253 3.06 -15.67 30.90
C SER A 253 4.28 -15.02 30.25
N SER A 254 5.46 -15.23 30.84
CA SER A 254 6.75 -14.91 30.19
C SER A 254 6.98 -15.71 28.90
N VAL A 255 6.33 -16.88 28.75
CA VAL A 255 6.33 -17.67 27.49
C VAL A 255 5.67 -16.88 26.35
N ASN A 256 4.62 -16.10 26.64
CA ASN A 256 3.98 -15.26 25.65
C ASN A 256 4.89 -14.11 25.21
N ALA A 257 5.67 -13.54 26.13
CA ALA A 257 6.65 -12.51 25.81
C ALA A 257 7.73 -13.05 24.86
N ALA A 258 8.28 -14.24 25.13
CA ALA A 258 9.25 -14.89 24.25
C ALA A 258 8.64 -15.27 22.89
N THR A 259 7.38 -15.71 22.89
CA THR A 259 6.64 -16.05 21.66
C THR A 259 6.40 -14.81 20.78
N LEU A 260 5.98 -13.70 21.39
CA LEU A 260 5.83 -12.42 20.69
C LEU A 260 7.17 -11.97 20.11
N ASP A 261 8.24 -12.03 20.90
CA ASP A 261 9.57 -11.64 20.44
C ASP A 261 10.04 -12.47 19.24
N ALA A 262 9.80 -13.79 19.24
CA ALA A 262 10.12 -14.67 18.12
C ALA A 262 9.35 -14.30 16.84
N ILE A 263 8.07 -13.92 16.95
CA ILE A 263 7.25 -13.51 15.80
C ILE A 263 7.65 -12.11 15.30
N GLU A 264 7.78 -11.15 16.23
CA GLU A 264 8.06 -9.75 15.94
C GLU A 264 9.47 -9.57 15.35
N SER A 265 10.46 -10.36 15.79
CA SER A 265 11.86 -10.25 15.33
C SER A 265 12.21 -11.10 14.10
N SER A 266 11.37 -12.07 13.70
CA SER A 266 11.64 -12.95 12.56
C SER A 266 11.87 -12.19 11.25
N ALA A 267 12.58 -12.79 10.29
CA ALA A 267 12.87 -12.14 9.01
C ALA A 267 11.60 -11.75 8.25
N PHE A 268 10.67 -12.70 8.11
CA PHE A 268 9.36 -12.52 7.49
C PHE A 268 8.42 -13.66 7.92
N LEU A 269 7.14 -13.56 7.54
CA LEU A 269 6.14 -14.57 7.84
C LEU A 269 5.61 -15.27 6.57
N ILE A 270 5.43 -16.59 6.64
CA ILE A 270 4.67 -17.37 5.66
C ILE A 270 3.35 -17.79 6.29
N SER A 271 2.22 -17.47 5.67
CA SER A 271 0.93 -18.00 6.08
C SER A 271 0.46 -19.09 5.13
N LEU A 272 0.18 -20.27 5.66
CA LEU A 272 -0.37 -21.41 4.93
C LEU A 272 -1.88 -21.48 5.20
N GLU A 273 -2.69 -20.95 4.29
CA GLU A 273 -4.14 -20.87 4.43
C GLU A 273 -4.87 -22.10 3.94
N ARG A 274 -5.96 -22.44 4.63
CA ARG A 274 -6.88 -23.52 4.22
C ARG A 274 -7.80 -23.16 3.07
N ASP A 275 -7.91 -21.87 2.76
CA ASP A 275 -8.73 -21.43 1.64
C ASP A 275 -8.22 -22.07 0.33
N ALA A 276 -9.12 -22.30 -0.61
CA ALA A 276 -8.80 -22.79 -1.95
C ALA A 276 -9.48 -21.91 -3.00
N PRO A 277 -9.09 -20.62 -3.11
CA PRO A 277 -9.80 -19.63 -3.91
C PRO A 277 -9.74 -19.97 -5.40
N VAL A 278 -10.85 -19.81 -6.11
CA VAL A 278 -10.98 -20.05 -7.56
C VAL A 278 -11.03 -18.72 -8.31
N THR A 279 -11.82 -17.76 -7.84
CA THR A 279 -11.96 -16.45 -8.51
C THR A 279 -10.82 -15.48 -8.15
N ARG A 280 -10.76 -14.33 -8.84
CA ARG A 280 -9.80 -13.26 -8.51
C ARG A 280 -10.17 -12.56 -7.22
N GLU A 281 -11.47 -12.41 -6.96
CA GLU A 281 -12.04 -11.83 -5.76
C GLU A 281 -11.77 -12.73 -4.54
N GLU A 282 -12.02 -14.04 -4.67
CA GLU A 282 -11.69 -15.02 -3.62
C GLU A 282 -10.19 -15.02 -3.32
N LEU A 283 -9.32 -15.01 -4.35
CA LEU A 283 -7.87 -14.94 -4.11
C LEU A 283 -7.48 -13.63 -3.45
N SER A 284 -8.02 -12.50 -3.91
CA SER A 284 -7.74 -11.19 -3.31
C SER A 284 -8.09 -11.18 -1.82
N ARG A 285 -9.27 -11.70 -1.43
CA ARG A 285 -9.67 -11.83 -0.02
C ARG A 285 -8.75 -12.77 0.75
N ALA A 286 -8.41 -13.94 0.19
CA ALA A 286 -7.55 -14.92 0.82
C ALA A 286 -6.15 -14.35 1.10
N ILE A 287 -5.52 -13.69 0.12
CA ILE A 287 -4.19 -13.07 0.27
C ILE A 287 -4.25 -11.86 1.21
N TRP A 288 -5.28 -11.02 1.06
CA TRP A 288 -5.39 -9.79 1.83
C TRP A 288 -5.68 -10.07 3.31
N HIS A 289 -6.91 -10.46 3.65
CA HIS A 289 -7.35 -10.58 5.04
C HIS A 289 -7.60 -12.02 5.50
N GLY A 290 -7.91 -12.92 4.56
CA GLY A 290 -8.33 -14.29 4.88
C GLY A 290 -9.38 -14.31 5.98
N ASN A 291 -9.24 -15.25 6.90
CA ASN A 291 -10.00 -15.31 8.16
C ASN A 291 -9.30 -14.60 9.33
N GLY A 292 -8.15 -13.96 9.10
CA GLY A 292 -7.35 -13.26 10.12
C GLY A 292 -6.64 -14.14 11.16
N ARG A 293 -6.89 -15.46 11.21
CA ARG A 293 -6.40 -16.34 12.28
C ARG A 293 -4.98 -16.83 12.08
N SER A 294 -4.60 -17.15 10.84
CA SER A 294 -3.24 -17.58 10.47
C SER A 294 -2.43 -16.41 9.89
N ARG A 295 -2.50 -15.26 10.57
CA ARG A 295 -1.88 -14.01 10.15
C ARG A 295 -1.18 -13.33 11.33
N TRP A 296 -0.17 -12.52 11.02
CA TRP A 296 0.36 -11.50 11.91
C TRP A 296 0.44 -10.19 11.13
N VAL A 297 -0.68 -9.46 11.04
CA VAL A 297 -0.82 -8.33 10.09
C VAL A 297 0.02 -7.10 10.44
N ASP A 298 0.64 -7.11 11.62
CA ASP A 298 1.67 -6.15 12.02
C ASP A 298 3.04 -6.41 11.37
N LYS A 299 3.24 -7.57 10.72
CA LYS A 299 4.48 -7.91 10.03
C LYS A 299 4.50 -7.24 8.65
N PRO A 300 5.52 -6.41 8.32
CA PRO A 300 5.60 -5.75 7.01
C PRO A 300 5.77 -6.69 5.83
N CYS A 301 6.43 -7.84 6.05
CA CYS A 301 6.70 -8.85 5.02
C CYS A 301 6.01 -10.16 5.39
N GLN A 302 4.85 -10.39 4.75
CA GLN A 302 4.04 -11.58 4.94
C GLN A 302 3.62 -12.16 3.58
N PHE A 303 4.11 -13.36 3.26
CA PHE A 303 3.64 -14.12 2.09
C PHE A 303 2.52 -15.05 2.52
N VAL A 304 1.55 -15.26 1.63
CA VAL A 304 0.40 -16.13 1.84
C VAL A 304 0.37 -17.18 0.74
N VAL A 305 0.18 -18.44 1.12
CA VAL A 305 -0.01 -19.57 0.20
C VAL A 305 -1.27 -20.32 0.62
N THR A 306 -2.18 -20.56 -0.32
CA THR A 306 -3.44 -21.26 -0.11
C THR A 306 -3.30 -22.75 -0.40
N ASP A 307 -4.22 -23.60 0.09
CA ASP A 307 -4.13 -25.07 -0.05
C ASP A 307 -4.16 -25.54 -1.52
N ASN A 308 -4.70 -24.73 -2.42
CA ASN A 308 -4.63 -24.94 -3.88
C ASN A 308 -3.40 -24.28 -4.56
N ALA A 309 -2.32 -24.05 -3.80
CA ALA A 309 -1.02 -23.52 -4.24
C ALA A 309 -1.04 -22.10 -4.85
N ARG A 310 -2.16 -21.38 -4.75
CA ARG A 310 -2.21 -19.95 -5.12
C ARG A 310 -1.51 -19.14 -4.04
N ALA A 311 -0.93 -18.01 -4.44
CA ALA A 311 -0.04 -17.26 -3.56
C ALA A 311 -0.13 -15.76 -3.77
N GLY A 312 0.38 -15.04 -2.78
CA GLY A 312 0.48 -13.59 -2.82
C GLY A 312 1.24 -13.03 -1.63
N PHE A 313 1.18 -11.72 -1.50
CA PHE A 313 1.83 -10.94 -0.46
C PHE A 313 0.81 -10.03 0.21
N CYS A 314 0.89 -9.91 1.54
CA CYS A 314 0.16 -8.93 2.33
C CYS A 314 1.16 -8.03 3.05
N GLY A 315 1.07 -6.72 2.82
CA GLY A 315 2.01 -5.74 3.36
C GLY A 315 1.40 -4.86 4.44
N GLU A 316 2.17 -4.57 5.48
CA GLU A 316 1.89 -3.49 6.43
C GLU A 316 2.52 -2.19 5.88
N HIS A 317 1.70 -1.14 5.70
CA HIS A 317 2.05 0.02 4.86
C HIS A 317 2.80 1.12 5.63
N SER A 318 2.87 1.09 6.96
CA SER A 318 3.20 2.27 7.76
C SER A 318 4.56 2.89 7.43
N MET A 319 5.60 2.05 7.25
CA MET A 319 6.98 2.48 7.06
C MET A 319 7.50 2.31 5.62
N MET A 320 6.76 1.64 4.75
CA MET A 320 7.22 1.30 3.42
C MET A 320 6.07 1.40 2.40
N ASP A 321 6.32 2.13 1.32
CA ASP A 321 5.36 2.24 0.21
C ASP A 321 5.38 0.98 -0.67
N GLY A 322 4.41 0.87 -1.57
CA GLY A 322 4.24 -0.33 -2.40
C GLY A 322 5.39 -0.63 -3.38
N THR A 323 6.19 0.37 -3.81
CA THR A 323 7.21 0.15 -4.86
C THR A 323 8.44 -0.66 -4.41
N PRO A 324 9.05 -0.43 -3.22
CA PRO A 324 10.05 -1.36 -2.69
C PRO A 324 9.55 -2.80 -2.57
N THR A 325 8.29 -2.97 -2.15
CA THR A 325 7.66 -4.29 -2.03
C THR A 325 7.43 -4.93 -3.39
N LEU A 326 7.01 -4.15 -4.39
CA LEU A 326 6.90 -4.61 -5.78
C LEU A 326 8.22 -5.24 -6.25
N ARG A 327 9.37 -4.60 -5.97
CA ARG A 327 10.68 -5.16 -6.34
C ARG A 327 10.95 -6.51 -5.68
N LEU A 328 10.65 -6.65 -4.39
CA LEU A 328 10.79 -7.93 -3.68
C LEU A 328 9.92 -9.01 -4.32
N VAL A 329 8.63 -8.73 -4.55
CA VAL A 329 7.71 -9.75 -5.06
C VAL A 329 7.98 -10.11 -6.52
N GLU A 330 8.42 -9.16 -7.36
CA GLU A 330 8.88 -9.47 -8.72
C GLU A 330 10.10 -10.39 -8.71
N TYR A 331 11.06 -10.15 -7.81
CA TYR A 331 12.19 -11.05 -7.61
C TYR A 331 11.72 -12.44 -7.16
N VAL A 332 10.80 -12.51 -6.21
CA VAL A 332 10.25 -13.79 -5.70
C VAL A 332 9.53 -14.58 -6.78
N ILE A 333 8.71 -13.91 -7.60
CA ILE A 333 7.97 -14.58 -8.68
C ILE A 333 8.92 -15.03 -9.79
N GLY A 334 9.91 -14.21 -10.14
CA GLY A 334 10.91 -14.51 -11.16
C GLY A 334 12.03 -15.47 -10.71
N TYR A 335 12.05 -15.85 -9.44
CA TYR A 335 13.11 -16.68 -8.87
C TYR A 335 13.12 -18.08 -9.49
N LYS A 336 14.26 -18.44 -10.08
CA LYS A 336 14.54 -19.79 -10.59
C LYS A 336 15.48 -20.49 -9.63
N HIS A 337 15.01 -21.57 -9.03
CA HIS A 337 15.87 -22.39 -8.19
C HIS A 337 16.86 -23.15 -9.08
N LYS A 338 18.16 -22.93 -8.87
CA LYS A 338 19.21 -23.77 -9.47
C LYS A 338 19.42 -24.94 -8.51
N GLU A 339 18.81 -26.08 -8.77
CA GLU A 339 19.23 -27.31 -8.09
C GLU A 339 20.59 -27.72 -8.65
N GLU A 340 21.58 -27.95 -7.77
CA GLU A 340 22.88 -28.47 -8.22
C GLU A 340 22.83 -29.98 -8.49
N VAL A 341 21.93 -30.74 -7.84
CA VAL A 341 21.58 -32.14 -8.15
C VAL A 341 20.19 -32.49 -7.55
N PRO A 342 19.23 -33.07 -8.30
CA PRO A 342 17.97 -33.54 -7.74
C PRO A 342 18.21 -34.65 -6.70
N ARG A 343 17.86 -34.42 -5.44
CA ARG A 343 17.94 -35.45 -4.38
C ARG A 343 16.57 -36.10 -4.18
N PRO A 344 16.48 -37.44 -4.05
CA PRO A 344 15.21 -38.10 -3.72
C PRO A 344 14.67 -37.56 -2.39
N ARG A 345 13.39 -37.15 -2.36
CA ARG A 345 12.72 -36.58 -1.16
C ARG A 345 12.83 -37.47 0.08
N SER A 346 12.91 -38.79 -0.09
CA SER A 346 13.11 -39.77 1.00
C SER A 346 14.44 -39.65 1.73
N THR A 347 15.41 -38.93 1.18
CA THR A 347 16.75 -38.72 1.77
C THR A 347 16.93 -37.35 2.42
N VAL A 348 15.92 -36.48 2.34
CA VAL A 348 16.01 -35.10 2.81
C VAL A 348 15.56 -35.01 4.27
N ARG A 349 16.50 -34.70 5.16
CA ARG A 349 16.22 -34.47 6.57
C ARG A 349 15.69 -33.05 6.78
N ALA A 350 14.39 -32.92 7.09
CA ALA A 350 13.83 -31.64 7.48
C ALA A 350 14.58 -31.05 8.71
N PRO A 351 14.91 -29.74 8.71
CA PRO A 351 15.40 -29.07 9.90
C PRO A 351 14.37 -29.13 11.04
N ALA A 352 14.87 -29.01 12.27
CA ALA A 352 14.01 -28.86 13.42
C ALA A 352 13.29 -27.50 13.38
N PHE A 353 12.01 -27.51 13.72
CA PHE A 353 11.21 -26.30 13.94
C PHE A 353 10.73 -26.25 15.40
N THR A 354 10.42 -25.04 15.86
CA THR A 354 9.87 -24.79 17.20
C THR A 354 8.42 -24.37 17.08
N ALA A 355 7.51 -25.06 17.77
CA ALA A 355 6.13 -24.62 17.91
C ALA A 355 6.06 -23.44 18.90
N LEU A 356 5.61 -22.28 18.42
CA LEU A 356 5.50 -21.05 19.19
C LEU A 356 4.14 -21.01 19.90
N LYS A 357 4.09 -21.60 21.10
CA LYS A 357 2.84 -21.82 21.85
C LYS A 357 2.53 -20.67 22.81
N PHE A 358 1.39 -20.01 22.60
CA PHE A 358 0.85 -19.06 23.55
C PHE A 358 0.15 -19.75 24.74
N VAL A 359 0.43 -19.28 25.95
CA VAL A 359 -0.36 -19.56 27.15
C VAL A 359 -1.63 -18.72 27.11
N THR A 360 -2.78 -19.39 27.06
CA THR A 360 -4.08 -18.79 26.72
C THR A 360 -5.11 -18.98 27.84
N PRO A 361 -4.93 -18.32 29.01
CA PRO A 361 -5.93 -18.36 30.08
C PRO A 361 -7.25 -17.71 29.61
N PRO A 362 -8.36 -17.86 30.37
CA PRO A 362 -9.68 -17.37 29.97
C PRO A 362 -9.72 -15.90 29.53
N ALA A 363 -8.90 -15.03 30.13
CA ALA A 363 -8.79 -13.62 29.73
C ALA A 363 -8.25 -13.44 28.30
N VAL A 364 -7.21 -14.19 27.91
CA VAL A 364 -6.67 -14.19 26.56
C VAL A 364 -7.69 -14.75 25.57
N VAL A 365 -8.34 -15.88 25.90
CA VAL A 365 -9.39 -16.47 25.05
C VAL A 365 -10.54 -15.50 24.82
N LYS A 366 -10.96 -14.76 25.86
CA LYS A 366 -12.00 -13.73 25.76
C LYS A 366 -11.59 -12.60 24.82
N ALA A 367 -10.34 -12.12 24.91
CA ALA A 367 -9.82 -11.09 24.00
C ALA A 367 -9.80 -11.58 22.55
N VAL A 368 -9.34 -12.81 22.31
CA VAL A 368 -9.30 -13.43 20.98
C VAL A 368 -10.71 -13.56 20.39
N LYS A 369 -11.69 -14.05 21.15
CA LYS A 369 -13.08 -14.16 20.69
C LYS A 369 -13.71 -12.81 20.34
N ARG A 370 -13.41 -11.77 21.12
CA ARG A 370 -13.88 -10.40 20.83
C ARG A 370 -13.27 -9.90 19.51
N ALA A 371 -11.95 -10.00 19.35
CA ALA A 371 -11.26 -9.57 18.14
C ALA A 371 -11.76 -10.34 16.90
N ASP A 372 -11.95 -11.66 16.99
CA ASP A 372 -12.52 -12.49 15.92
C ASP A 372 -13.94 -12.03 15.52
N ALA A 373 -14.80 -11.72 16.49
CA ALA A 373 -16.14 -11.20 16.21
C ALA A 373 -16.10 -9.81 15.53
N VAL A 374 -15.25 -8.90 16.00
CA VAL A 374 -15.07 -7.56 15.42
C VAL A 374 -14.54 -7.66 13.99
N PHE A 375 -13.50 -8.46 13.78
CA PHE A 375 -12.91 -8.70 12.48
C PHE A 375 -13.96 -9.23 11.49
N ASN A 376 -14.68 -10.30 11.84
CA ASN A 376 -15.70 -10.90 11.00
C ASN A 376 -16.83 -9.90 10.66
N ALA A 377 -17.26 -9.09 11.63
CA ALA A 377 -18.25 -8.04 11.41
C ALA A 377 -17.75 -6.90 10.50
N GLY A 378 -16.46 -6.61 10.53
CA GLY A 378 -15.81 -5.64 9.63
C GLY A 378 -15.71 -6.15 8.20
N VAL A 379 -15.02 -7.28 8.00
CA VAL A 379 -14.74 -7.82 6.66
C VAL A 379 -16.00 -8.29 5.92
N SER A 380 -17.06 -8.70 6.63
CA SER A 380 -18.34 -9.07 6.01
C SER A 380 -19.07 -7.90 5.35
N LYS A 381 -18.76 -6.65 5.72
CA LYS A 381 -19.30 -5.46 5.06
C LYS A 381 -18.61 -5.16 3.74
N GLN A 382 -17.45 -5.74 3.48
CA GLN A 382 -16.64 -5.39 2.32
C GLN A 382 -17.26 -5.89 1.00
N HIS A 383 -17.44 -4.97 0.07
CA HIS A 383 -17.76 -5.24 -1.32
C HIS A 383 -16.50 -5.11 -2.17
N LEU A 384 -16.18 -6.17 -2.92
CA LEU A 384 -14.97 -6.23 -3.73
C LEU A 384 -15.33 -6.72 -5.13
N LYS A 385 -14.87 -5.99 -6.14
CA LYS A 385 -14.85 -6.44 -7.54
C LYS A 385 -13.43 -6.35 -8.10
N VAL A 386 -12.97 -7.41 -8.77
CA VAL A 386 -11.73 -7.37 -9.58
C VAL A 386 -12.13 -7.43 -11.05
N LEU A 387 -12.11 -6.28 -11.72
CA LEU A 387 -12.35 -6.18 -13.15
C LEU A 387 -11.09 -6.59 -13.92
N ASN A 388 -11.17 -7.67 -14.67
CA ASN A 388 -10.16 -8.07 -15.65
C ASN A 388 -10.60 -7.59 -17.04
N PHE A 389 -10.20 -6.38 -17.41
CA PHE A 389 -10.54 -5.77 -18.68
C PHE A 389 -9.55 -6.22 -19.77
N ALA A 390 -9.98 -7.17 -20.60
CA ALA A 390 -9.13 -7.81 -21.61
C ALA A 390 -9.22 -7.18 -23.00
N ALA A 391 -10.02 -6.12 -23.19
CA ALA A 391 -10.23 -5.55 -24.52
C ALA A 391 -9.00 -4.79 -25.04
N TYR A 392 -8.18 -4.22 -24.15
CA TYR A 392 -6.90 -3.60 -24.46
C TYR A 392 -6.09 -3.27 -23.20
N GLY A 393 -4.83 -2.89 -23.41
CA GLY A 393 -3.94 -2.41 -22.35
C GLY A 393 -3.02 -1.28 -22.80
N LYS A 394 -1.88 -1.16 -22.10
CA LYS A 394 -0.85 -0.13 -22.29
C LYS A 394 -0.47 0.11 -23.75
N GLU A 395 -0.32 -0.94 -24.55
CA GLU A 395 0.15 -0.81 -25.92
C GLU A 395 -0.84 -0.08 -26.81
N GLN A 396 -2.14 -0.41 -26.72
CA GLN A 396 -3.15 0.30 -27.49
C GLN A 396 -3.33 1.73 -26.99
N ILE A 397 -3.33 1.95 -25.67
CA ILE A 397 -3.45 3.30 -25.10
C ILE A 397 -2.30 4.21 -25.59
N LYS A 398 -1.07 3.70 -25.63
CA LYS A 398 0.08 4.41 -26.21
C LYS A 398 -0.10 4.66 -27.71
N LYS A 399 -0.58 3.68 -28.48
CA LYS A 399 -0.89 3.87 -29.91
C LYS A 399 -1.91 4.97 -30.11
N LEU A 400 -2.89 5.13 -29.20
CA LEU A 400 -3.86 6.23 -29.22
C LEU A 400 -3.27 7.59 -28.79
N GLY A 401 -1.96 7.68 -28.53
CA GLY A 401 -1.26 8.91 -28.17
C GLY A 401 -1.54 9.36 -26.74
N CYS A 402 -1.86 8.45 -25.82
CA CYS A 402 -2.20 8.78 -24.45
C CYS A 402 -1.14 8.25 -23.47
N SER A 403 -0.91 8.98 -22.37
CA SER A 403 -0.27 8.40 -21.18
C SER A 403 -1.19 7.33 -20.61
N PRO A 404 -0.74 6.07 -20.41
CA PRO A 404 -1.60 5.01 -19.89
C PRO A 404 -2.22 5.34 -18.54
N ASP A 405 -1.46 5.94 -17.64
CA ASP A 405 -1.91 6.28 -16.30
C ASP A 405 -3.00 7.36 -16.33
N ALA A 406 -2.72 8.50 -16.98
CA ALA A 406 -3.69 9.58 -17.15
C ALA A 406 -4.97 9.11 -17.86
N PHE A 407 -4.84 8.23 -18.86
CA PHE A 407 -5.99 7.66 -19.56
C PHE A 407 -6.91 6.91 -18.60
N ILE A 408 -6.36 6.05 -17.73
CA ILE A 408 -7.14 5.26 -16.78
C ILE A 408 -7.77 6.15 -15.71
N GLN A 409 -7.05 7.15 -15.22
CA GLN A 409 -7.61 8.14 -14.28
C GLN A 409 -8.82 8.85 -14.88
N MET A 410 -8.74 9.30 -16.13
CA MET A 410 -9.87 9.92 -16.82
C MET A 410 -11.04 8.94 -17.00
N VAL A 411 -10.78 7.68 -17.38
CA VAL A 411 -11.81 6.63 -17.46
C VAL A 411 -12.51 6.42 -16.11
N ILE A 412 -11.76 6.37 -15.01
CA ILE A 412 -12.30 6.25 -13.65
C ILE A 412 -13.20 7.45 -13.32
N GLN A 413 -12.77 8.68 -13.63
CA GLN A 413 -13.57 9.88 -13.36
C GLN A 413 -14.86 9.92 -14.21
N LEU A 414 -14.79 9.53 -15.48
CA LEU A 414 -15.97 9.44 -16.36
C LEU A 414 -16.96 8.40 -15.83
N ALA A 415 -16.47 7.22 -15.46
CA ALA A 415 -17.29 6.16 -14.89
C ALA A 415 -17.97 6.59 -13.59
N TYR A 416 -17.24 7.24 -12.69
CA TYR A 416 -17.77 7.73 -11.42
C TYR A 416 -18.85 8.79 -11.66
N THR A 417 -18.58 9.75 -12.54
CA THR A 417 -19.52 10.83 -12.88
C THR A 417 -20.80 10.27 -13.51
N ARG A 418 -20.70 9.27 -14.39
CA ARG A 418 -21.87 8.59 -14.97
C ARG A 418 -22.71 7.86 -13.92
N LEU A 419 -22.05 7.18 -12.98
CA LEU A 419 -22.73 6.38 -11.97
C LEU A 419 -23.38 7.25 -10.88
N HIS A 420 -22.73 8.34 -10.48
CA HIS A 420 -23.12 9.14 -9.31
C HIS A 420 -23.62 10.55 -9.66
N GLY A 421 -23.51 10.97 -10.92
CA GLY A 421 -23.95 12.29 -11.40
C GLY A 421 -23.09 13.47 -10.91
N VAL A 422 -22.00 13.20 -10.19
CA VAL A 422 -21.16 14.24 -9.56
C VAL A 422 -19.68 13.88 -9.63
N ALA A 423 -18.83 14.90 -9.69
CA ALA A 423 -17.40 14.78 -9.42
C ALA A 423 -17.13 14.93 -7.90
N ARG A 424 -16.15 14.22 -7.38
CA ARG A 424 -15.80 14.24 -5.95
C ARG A 424 -14.28 14.25 -5.76
N PRO A 425 -13.77 14.70 -4.61
CA PRO A 425 -12.35 14.62 -4.30
C PRO A 425 -11.77 13.22 -4.55
N THR A 426 -10.74 13.17 -5.41
CA THR A 426 -10.04 11.96 -5.82
C THR A 426 -8.56 12.10 -5.49
N TYR A 427 -8.04 11.14 -4.73
CA TYR A 427 -6.63 10.98 -4.42
C TYR A 427 -5.99 10.01 -5.41
N GLU A 428 -4.83 10.37 -5.93
CA GLU A 428 -3.90 9.44 -6.57
C GLU A 428 -2.51 9.56 -5.92
N SER A 429 -1.90 8.42 -5.60
CA SER A 429 -0.56 8.37 -5.01
C SER A 429 0.54 8.72 -6.02
N SER A 430 1.43 9.64 -5.67
CA SER A 430 2.64 9.97 -6.44
C SER A 430 3.88 9.76 -5.57
N MET A 431 4.77 8.85 -5.97
CA MET A 431 6.00 8.61 -5.21
C MET A 431 6.96 9.81 -5.28
N THR A 432 7.57 10.17 -4.15
CA THR A 432 8.61 11.21 -4.07
C THR A 432 9.97 10.61 -3.76
N ARG A 433 10.18 9.32 -4.06
CA ARG A 433 11.42 8.58 -3.77
C ARG A 433 12.66 9.10 -4.51
N THR A 434 12.54 10.03 -5.45
CA THR A 434 13.71 10.75 -5.99
C THR A 434 14.34 11.71 -4.98
N PHE A 435 13.69 11.92 -3.83
CA PHE A 435 14.22 12.67 -2.69
C PHE A 435 14.60 11.74 -1.55
N LEU A 436 15.57 12.18 -0.73
CA LEU A 436 15.99 11.50 0.49
C LEU A 436 14.78 11.28 1.41
N HIS A 437 14.60 10.02 1.84
CA HIS A 437 13.47 9.52 2.64
C HIS A 437 12.09 9.88 2.06
N GLY A 438 12.01 10.04 0.73
CA GLY A 438 10.77 10.37 0.05
C GLY A 438 9.70 9.29 0.23
N ARG A 439 8.50 9.72 0.61
CA ARG A 439 7.28 8.90 0.69
C ARG A 439 6.39 9.19 -0.53
N THR A 440 5.26 9.87 -0.31
CA THR A 440 4.25 10.16 -1.33
C THR A 440 3.75 11.60 -1.25
N GLU A 441 3.37 12.13 -2.39
CA GLU A 441 2.53 13.31 -2.58
C GLU A 441 1.22 12.88 -3.25
N THR A 442 0.21 13.75 -3.22
CA THR A 442 -1.10 13.54 -3.86
C THR A 442 -1.17 14.22 -5.22
N CYS A 443 -1.53 13.44 -6.24
CA CYS A 443 -2.10 13.96 -7.47
C CYS A 443 -3.63 14.03 -7.31
N ARG A 444 -4.23 15.21 -7.55
CA ARG A 444 -5.67 15.41 -7.46
C ARG A 444 -6.29 15.20 -8.85
N SER A 445 -6.95 14.06 -9.07
CA SER A 445 -7.42 13.67 -10.42
C SER A 445 -8.59 14.49 -10.96
N VAL A 446 -9.38 15.13 -10.09
CA VAL A 446 -10.51 15.97 -10.50
C VAL A 446 -10.04 17.40 -10.71
N THR A 447 -10.16 17.86 -11.95
CA THR A 447 -9.79 19.22 -12.40
C THR A 447 -10.92 19.84 -13.22
N ASN A 448 -10.81 21.12 -13.53
CA ASN A 448 -11.73 21.80 -14.44
C ASN A 448 -11.77 21.14 -15.83
N GLU A 449 -10.61 20.77 -16.37
CA GLU A 449 -10.49 20.08 -17.66
C GLU A 449 -11.15 18.69 -17.64
N ASN A 450 -10.91 17.92 -16.56
CA ASN A 450 -11.55 16.62 -16.38
C ASN A 450 -13.07 16.74 -16.30
N THR A 451 -13.59 17.67 -15.50
CA THR A 451 -15.04 17.83 -15.34
C THR A 451 -15.71 18.40 -16.58
N ALA A 452 -15.06 19.32 -17.29
CA ALA A 452 -15.54 19.81 -18.59
C ALA A 452 -15.65 18.66 -19.61
N TRP A 453 -14.64 17.78 -19.68
CA TRP A 453 -14.69 16.60 -20.52
C TRP A 453 -15.77 15.60 -20.10
N CYS A 454 -15.91 15.31 -18.80
CA CYS A 454 -16.97 14.39 -18.33
C CYS A 454 -18.37 14.90 -18.68
N ARG A 455 -18.62 16.23 -18.57
CA ARG A 455 -19.88 16.85 -18.99
C ARG A 455 -20.11 16.74 -20.49
N SER A 456 -19.07 16.95 -21.30
CA SER A 456 -19.18 16.88 -22.76
C SER A 456 -19.44 15.44 -23.27
N MET A 457 -19.02 14.43 -22.52
CA MET A 457 -19.37 13.02 -22.77
C MET A 457 -20.83 12.68 -22.43
N ALA A 458 -21.48 13.45 -21.55
CA ALA A 458 -22.89 13.28 -21.17
C ALA A 458 -23.85 14.13 -22.03
N ASP A 459 -23.35 15.20 -22.64
CA ASP A 459 -24.12 16.09 -23.49
C ASP A 459 -24.25 15.55 -24.93
N PRO A 460 -25.47 15.24 -25.41
CA PRO A 460 -25.69 14.74 -26.77
C PRO A 460 -25.42 15.77 -27.86
N THR A 461 -25.38 17.07 -27.52
CA THR A 461 -25.13 18.16 -28.48
C THR A 461 -23.64 18.42 -28.74
N THR A 462 -22.76 17.95 -27.85
CA THR A 462 -21.32 18.04 -28.04
C THR A 462 -20.86 17.06 -29.13
N ASN A 463 -20.22 17.56 -30.18
CA ASN A 463 -19.65 16.74 -31.24
C ASN A 463 -18.37 15.98 -30.80
N THR A 464 -18.01 14.94 -31.55
CA THR A 464 -16.87 14.06 -31.24
C THR A 464 -15.53 14.79 -31.20
N GLN A 465 -15.31 15.79 -32.08
CA GLN A 465 -14.03 16.53 -32.12
C GLN A 465 -13.82 17.33 -30.83
N GLU A 466 -14.87 17.96 -30.32
CA GLU A 466 -14.81 18.72 -29.07
C GLU A 466 -14.62 17.80 -27.85
N ARG A 467 -15.28 16.62 -27.82
CA ARG A 467 -15.03 15.61 -26.78
C ARG A 467 -13.58 15.16 -26.75
N ILE A 468 -12.98 14.92 -27.92
CA ILE A 468 -11.57 14.56 -28.03
C ILE A 468 -10.68 15.71 -27.57
N ARG A 469 -10.94 16.96 -28.00
CA ARG A 469 -10.16 18.13 -27.60
C ARG A 469 -10.14 18.28 -26.08
N LEU A 470 -11.31 18.22 -25.43
CA LEU A 470 -11.45 18.29 -23.98
C LEU A 470 -10.77 17.11 -23.28
N PHE A 471 -10.86 15.91 -23.84
CA PHE A 471 -10.14 14.74 -23.33
C PHE A 471 -8.62 14.95 -23.34
N ARG A 472 -8.05 15.44 -24.45
CA ARG A 472 -6.60 15.70 -24.55
C ARG A 472 -6.15 16.74 -23.53
N LEU A 473 -6.91 17.82 -23.35
CA LEU A 473 -6.64 18.82 -22.30
C LEU A 473 -6.65 18.20 -20.89
N SER A 474 -7.61 17.32 -20.60
CA SER A 474 -7.66 16.62 -19.31
C SER A 474 -6.45 15.72 -19.07
N LEU A 475 -5.96 15.02 -20.12
CA LEU A 475 -4.74 14.20 -20.04
C LEU A 475 -3.50 15.05 -19.82
N GLU A 476 -3.39 16.19 -20.50
CA GLU A 476 -2.28 17.12 -20.35
C GLU A 476 -2.22 17.71 -18.94
N LYS A 477 -3.36 18.19 -18.43
CA LYS A 477 -3.46 18.69 -17.04
C LYS A 477 -3.07 17.61 -16.04
N HIS A 478 -3.64 16.41 -16.16
CA HIS A 478 -3.35 15.32 -15.24
C HIS A 478 -1.86 14.95 -15.28
N THR A 479 -1.28 14.79 -16.47
CA THR A 479 0.16 14.51 -16.63
C THR A 479 1.04 15.60 -16.03
N LYS A 480 0.64 16.88 -16.14
CA LYS A 480 1.33 18.01 -15.50
C LYS A 480 1.28 17.87 -13.98
N LEU A 481 0.10 17.63 -13.40
CA LEU A 481 -0.09 17.49 -11.96
C LEU A 481 0.70 16.30 -11.38
N THR A 482 0.70 15.14 -12.05
CA THR A 482 1.51 13.98 -11.64
C THR A 482 3.01 14.32 -11.61
N ARG A 483 3.53 15.04 -12.62
CA ARG A 483 4.93 15.47 -12.65
C ARG A 483 5.26 16.43 -11.52
N GLU A 484 4.37 17.37 -11.21
CA GLU A 484 4.53 18.29 -10.10
C GLU A 484 4.50 17.55 -8.75
N ALA A 485 3.56 16.61 -8.56
CA ALA A 485 3.45 15.81 -7.35
C ALA A 485 4.71 14.96 -7.11
N VAL A 486 5.19 14.24 -8.13
CA VAL A 486 6.46 13.46 -8.05
C VAL A 486 7.67 14.36 -7.75
N ALA A 487 7.66 15.62 -8.20
CA ALA A 487 8.68 16.61 -7.89
C ALA A 487 8.54 17.25 -6.49
N GLY A 488 7.64 16.74 -5.63
CA GLY A 488 7.39 17.29 -4.29
C GLY A 488 6.68 18.64 -4.33
N LYS A 489 5.99 18.96 -5.42
CA LYS A 489 5.27 20.23 -5.65
C LYS A 489 3.77 19.99 -5.72
N GLY A 490 3.21 19.07 -4.93
CA GLY A 490 1.76 18.94 -4.81
C GLY A 490 1.15 20.01 -3.91
N VAL A 491 -0.12 19.85 -3.59
CA VAL A 491 -0.87 20.74 -2.66
C VAL A 491 -0.87 20.16 -1.25
N ASP A 492 -1.17 18.86 -1.16
CA ASP A 492 -1.62 18.22 0.06
C ASP A 492 -0.54 18.13 1.14
N ARG A 493 0.66 17.66 0.81
CA ARG A 493 1.73 17.56 1.82
C ARG A 493 2.18 18.94 2.28
N HIS A 494 2.23 19.92 1.39
CA HIS A 494 2.64 21.27 1.77
C HIS A 494 1.64 21.91 2.75
N LEU A 495 0.32 21.90 2.44
CA LEU A 495 -0.68 22.42 3.36
C LEU A 495 -0.70 21.66 4.70
N LEU A 496 -0.44 20.34 4.67
CA LEU A 496 -0.24 19.57 5.90
C LEU A 496 0.97 20.10 6.69
N GLY A 497 2.13 20.31 6.03
CA GLY A 497 3.33 20.84 6.65
C GLY A 497 3.12 22.19 7.33
N LEU A 498 2.44 23.12 6.64
CA LEU A 498 2.07 24.44 7.19
C LEU A 498 1.19 24.31 8.43
N ARG A 499 0.24 23.36 8.44
CA ARG A 499 -0.59 23.07 9.61
C ARG A 499 0.22 22.46 10.76
N MET A 500 1.23 21.65 10.47
CA MET A 500 2.04 20.97 11.49
C MET A 500 3.07 21.87 12.19
N VAL A 501 3.42 23.02 11.58
CA VAL A 501 4.31 24.03 12.19
C VAL A 501 3.59 25.11 12.99
N LEU A 502 2.26 24.98 13.15
CA LEU A 502 1.50 25.80 14.10
C LEU A 502 1.96 25.51 15.52
N GLN A 503 2.21 26.57 16.28
CA GLN A 503 2.63 26.49 17.68
C GLN A 503 1.43 26.55 18.62
N GLN A 504 1.61 26.01 19.83
CA GLN A 504 0.59 26.10 20.87
C GLN A 504 0.28 27.57 21.20
N GLY A 505 -1.01 27.91 21.23
CA GLY A 505 -1.48 29.27 21.50
C GLY A 505 -1.70 30.13 20.25
N GLU A 506 -1.24 29.70 19.08
CA GLU A 506 -1.61 30.35 17.82
C GLU A 506 -3.02 29.96 17.41
N GLY A 507 -3.84 30.95 17.02
CA GLY A 507 -5.15 30.71 16.44
C GLY A 507 -5.02 29.93 15.13
N LYS A 508 -5.81 28.88 14.97
CA LYS A 508 -5.80 28.08 13.75
C LYS A 508 -6.26 28.96 12.56
N PRO A 509 -5.44 29.10 11.49
CA PRO A 509 -5.83 29.90 10.32
C PRO A 509 -7.15 29.44 9.69
N GLU A 510 -7.97 30.39 9.23
CA GLU A 510 -9.30 30.14 8.64
C GLU A 510 -9.24 29.14 7.46
N ILE A 511 -8.15 29.14 6.67
CA ILE A 511 -7.94 28.14 5.59
C ILE A 511 -8.03 26.69 6.08
N PHE A 512 -7.62 26.40 7.31
CA PHE A 512 -7.66 25.04 7.88
C PHE A 512 -8.97 24.75 8.63
N GLU A 513 -9.82 25.77 8.81
CA GLU A 513 -11.15 25.69 9.42
C GLU A 513 -12.26 25.72 8.36
N ASP A 514 -11.97 26.24 7.17
CA ASP A 514 -12.85 26.22 6.01
C ASP A 514 -13.35 24.79 5.75
N PRO A 515 -14.67 24.56 5.71
CA PRO A 515 -15.25 23.27 5.33
C PRO A 515 -14.68 22.71 4.03
N ALA A 516 -14.28 23.54 3.07
CA ALA A 516 -13.64 23.12 1.83
C ALA A 516 -12.30 22.41 2.05
N TYR A 517 -11.52 22.77 3.06
CA TYR A 517 -10.26 22.08 3.38
C TYR A 517 -10.49 20.63 3.80
N SER A 518 -11.43 20.42 4.73
CA SER A 518 -11.82 19.07 5.15
C SER A 518 -12.49 18.27 4.03
N TYR A 519 -13.37 18.90 3.24
CA TYR A 519 -14.07 18.24 2.15
C TYR A 519 -13.13 17.85 1.02
N SER A 520 -12.24 18.75 0.59
CA SER A 520 -11.31 18.51 -0.53
C SER A 520 -10.21 17.50 -0.22
N SER A 521 -10.06 17.10 1.05
CA SER A 521 -9.19 16.01 1.50
C SER A 521 -9.98 14.79 2.01
N HIS A 522 -11.31 14.78 1.81
CA HIS A 522 -12.15 13.61 2.04
C HIS A 522 -12.23 12.78 0.76
N TRP A 523 -11.31 11.83 0.60
CA TRP A 523 -11.10 11.09 -0.65
C TRP A 523 -12.21 10.06 -0.92
N TYR A 524 -13.22 10.47 -1.68
CA TYR A 524 -14.30 9.57 -2.15
C TYR A 524 -13.78 8.52 -3.13
N LEU A 525 -12.70 8.84 -3.84
CA LEU A 525 -11.94 7.89 -4.63
C LEU A 525 -10.50 7.93 -4.13
N SER A 526 -10.01 6.80 -3.65
CA SER A 526 -8.58 6.60 -3.35
C SER A 526 -8.01 5.68 -4.41
N THR A 527 -7.14 6.22 -5.26
CA THR A 527 -6.54 5.49 -6.38
C THR A 527 -5.03 5.36 -6.25
N SER A 528 -4.48 4.31 -6.84
CA SER A 528 -3.03 4.11 -6.97
C SER A 528 -2.76 3.18 -8.13
N GLN A 529 -1.56 3.33 -8.70
CA GLN A 529 -1.05 2.54 -9.81
C GLN A 529 0.16 1.72 -9.40
N ILE A 530 0.13 0.42 -9.70
CA ILE A 530 1.22 -0.54 -9.63
C ILE A 530 1.01 -1.51 -10.80
N SER A 531 1.99 -1.60 -11.70
CA SER A 531 1.89 -2.46 -12.87
C SER A 531 2.82 -3.65 -12.76
N SER A 532 2.26 -4.82 -13.03
CA SER A 532 2.98 -6.10 -13.10
C SER A 532 2.24 -7.07 -14.01
N GLU A 533 2.97 -7.73 -14.91
CA GLU A 533 2.44 -8.85 -15.69
C GLU A 533 2.23 -10.11 -14.82
N ASN A 534 2.74 -10.11 -13.59
CA ASN A 534 2.78 -11.24 -12.67
C ASN A 534 1.65 -11.23 -11.63
N PHE A 535 0.77 -10.21 -11.62
CA PHE A 535 -0.31 -10.09 -10.62
C PHE A 535 -1.72 -10.35 -11.16
N THR A 536 -2.45 -11.30 -10.59
CA THR A 536 -3.88 -11.49 -10.87
C THR A 536 -4.76 -10.37 -10.29
N SER A 537 -4.28 -9.67 -9.27
CA SER A 537 -4.94 -8.56 -8.58
C SER A 537 -3.97 -7.88 -7.61
N TYR A 538 -4.22 -6.61 -7.26
CA TYR A 538 -3.65 -5.97 -6.08
C TYR A 538 -4.62 -4.92 -5.57
N GLY A 539 -4.57 -4.61 -4.27
CA GLY A 539 -5.48 -3.61 -3.72
C GLY A 539 -5.44 -3.43 -2.21
N TRP A 540 -6.34 -2.56 -1.74
CA TRP A 540 -6.59 -2.20 -0.35
C TRP A 540 -8.08 -1.76 -0.21
N SER A 541 -8.50 -1.34 0.98
CA SER A 541 -9.89 -0.88 1.21
C SER A 541 -10.10 0.57 0.78
N GLU A 542 -11.35 0.99 0.73
CA GLU A 542 -11.69 2.42 0.75
C GLU A 542 -11.13 3.12 2.00
N VAL A 543 -10.75 4.40 1.83
CA VAL A 543 -10.22 5.24 2.93
C VAL A 543 -11.31 6.04 3.66
N THR A 544 -12.56 5.87 3.22
CA THR A 544 -13.75 6.47 3.84
C THR A 544 -14.96 5.59 3.57
N PRO A 545 -15.88 5.44 4.55
CA PRO A 545 -17.17 4.76 4.35
C PRO A 545 -17.99 5.24 3.14
N LYS A 546 -17.74 6.48 2.68
CA LYS A 546 -18.47 7.14 1.59
C LYS A 546 -17.83 6.93 0.21
N GLY A 547 -16.76 6.15 0.11
CA GLY A 547 -15.92 6.12 -1.08
C GLY A 547 -15.54 4.72 -1.55
N TYR A 548 -14.67 4.71 -2.56
CA TYR A 548 -14.08 3.52 -3.13
C TYR A 548 -12.55 3.51 -2.99
N GLY A 549 -11.97 2.33 -2.76
CA GLY A 549 -10.57 2.05 -3.05
C GLY A 549 -10.46 1.53 -4.48
N VAL A 550 -9.59 2.12 -5.31
CA VAL A 550 -9.44 1.75 -6.73
C VAL A 550 -7.96 1.56 -7.07
N ALA A 551 -7.52 0.31 -7.04
CA ALA A 551 -6.18 -0.08 -7.43
C ALA A 551 -6.20 -0.55 -8.89
N TYR A 552 -5.26 -0.10 -9.72
CA TYR A 552 -5.21 -0.52 -11.12
C TYR A 552 -3.82 -0.91 -11.61
N ASN A 553 -3.77 -2.04 -12.33
CA ASN A 553 -2.59 -2.63 -12.94
C ASN A 553 -2.73 -2.52 -14.45
N ILE A 554 -1.84 -1.74 -15.06
CA ILE A 554 -1.82 -1.53 -16.50
C ILE A 554 -0.84 -2.53 -17.12
N ARG A 555 -1.38 -3.58 -17.73
CA ARG A 555 -0.61 -4.61 -18.45
C ARG A 555 -0.44 -4.22 -19.92
N LYS A 556 0.38 -4.96 -20.67
CA LYS A 556 0.59 -4.71 -22.11
C LYS A 556 -0.74 -4.70 -22.89
N GLU A 557 -1.55 -5.73 -22.70
CA GLU A 557 -2.75 -6.02 -23.50
C GLU A 557 -4.05 -6.03 -22.70
N SER A 558 -3.98 -5.83 -21.38
CA SER A 558 -5.15 -5.82 -20.51
C SER A 558 -5.00 -4.81 -19.36
N LEU A 559 -6.07 -4.61 -18.60
CA LEU A 559 -6.08 -3.87 -17.36
C LEU A 559 -6.69 -4.75 -16.26
N ILE A 560 -6.16 -4.64 -15.05
CA ILE A 560 -6.80 -5.22 -13.86
C ILE A 560 -7.14 -4.07 -12.93
N ILE A 561 -8.41 -3.94 -12.56
CA ILE A 561 -8.90 -2.87 -11.69
C ILE A 561 -9.60 -3.51 -10.50
N HIS A 562 -9.01 -3.36 -9.31
CA HIS A 562 -9.53 -3.84 -8.05
C HIS A 562 -10.28 -2.70 -7.35
N ILE A 563 -11.57 -2.91 -7.10
CA ILE A 563 -12.50 -1.90 -6.62
C ILE A 563 -13.12 -2.38 -5.31
N THR A 564 -12.88 -1.63 -4.23
CA THR A 564 -13.45 -1.87 -2.91
C THR A 564 -14.38 -0.75 -2.50
N CYS A 565 -15.41 -1.11 -1.75
CA CYS A 565 -16.22 -0.20 -0.93
C CYS A 565 -16.86 -1.03 0.19
N ILE A 566 -17.57 -0.38 1.11
CA ILE A 566 -18.35 -1.08 2.14
C ILE A 566 -19.84 -1.00 1.88
N ARG A 567 -20.52 -2.11 2.14
CA ARG A 567 -21.99 -2.19 2.20
C ARG A 567 -22.47 -1.38 3.41
N ASN A 568 -23.08 -0.24 3.14
CA ASN A 568 -23.64 0.65 4.15
C ASN A 568 -24.79 1.50 3.56
N SER A 569 -25.26 2.49 4.32
CA SER A 569 -26.36 3.37 3.93
C SER A 569 -26.09 4.26 2.72
N TYR A 570 -24.83 4.38 2.25
CA TYR A 570 -24.50 5.15 1.05
C TYR A 570 -24.79 4.39 -0.25
N GLY A 571 -25.09 3.08 -0.18
CA GLY A 571 -25.53 2.29 -1.34
C GLY A 571 -24.47 2.10 -2.43
N LEU A 572 -23.18 2.26 -2.09
CA LEU A 572 -22.07 2.05 -3.02
C LEU A 572 -22.00 0.58 -3.47
N ASN A 573 -21.56 0.37 -4.71
CA ASN A 573 -21.53 -0.96 -5.31
C ASN A 573 -20.36 -1.08 -6.30
N SER A 574 -19.33 -1.85 -5.91
CA SER A 574 -18.14 -2.07 -6.73
C SER A 574 -18.41 -2.81 -8.06
N ASP A 575 -19.45 -3.65 -8.17
CA ASP A 575 -19.82 -4.29 -9.44
C ASP A 575 -20.38 -3.27 -10.44
N ARG A 576 -21.28 -2.40 -9.98
CA ARG A 576 -21.82 -1.31 -10.82
C ARG A 576 -20.71 -0.34 -11.23
N PHE A 577 -19.78 -0.05 -10.32
CA PHE A 577 -18.66 0.83 -10.66
C PHE A 577 -17.69 0.16 -11.65
N ALA A 578 -17.42 -1.14 -11.51
CA ALA A 578 -16.64 -1.90 -12.49
C ALA A 578 -17.28 -1.87 -13.89
N GLN A 579 -18.60 -2.08 -13.98
CA GLN A 579 -19.33 -2.00 -15.25
C GLN A 579 -19.28 -0.59 -15.86
N ALA A 580 -19.40 0.44 -15.04
CA ALA A 580 -19.26 1.83 -15.49
C ALA A 580 -17.85 2.12 -16.02
N ILE A 581 -16.81 1.58 -15.37
CA ILE A 581 -15.41 1.70 -15.81
C ILE A 581 -15.19 0.98 -17.15
N GLU A 582 -15.70 -0.25 -17.29
CA GLU A 582 -15.60 -1.01 -18.54
C GLU A 582 -16.29 -0.27 -19.69
N THR A 583 -17.50 0.26 -19.46
CA THR A 583 -18.24 1.04 -20.47
C THR A 583 -17.49 2.33 -20.83
N ALA A 584 -17.01 3.08 -19.82
CA ALA A 584 -16.22 4.29 -20.05
C ALA A 584 -14.93 4.00 -20.82
N ALA A 585 -14.23 2.91 -20.50
CA ALA A 585 -13.01 2.49 -21.20
C ALA A 585 -13.30 2.21 -22.68
N MET A 586 -14.39 1.51 -23.00
CA MET A 586 -14.78 1.21 -24.38
C MET A 586 -15.15 2.47 -25.15
N ASP A 587 -15.99 3.32 -24.57
CA ASP A 587 -16.43 4.58 -25.21
C ASP A 587 -15.25 5.49 -25.55
N VAL A 588 -14.30 5.63 -24.63
CA VAL A 588 -13.11 6.47 -24.84
C VAL A 588 -12.22 5.89 -25.94
N ARG A 589 -12.04 4.57 -25.98
CA ARG A 589 -11.27 3.93 -27.06
C ARG A 589 -11.94 4.18 -28.41
N ASP A 590 -13.25 3.95 -28.51
CA ASP A 590 -13.97 4.04 -29.78
C ASP A 590 -14.02 5.49 -30.29
N MET A 591 -14.17 6.47 -29.38
CA MET A 591 -14.02 7.89 -29.67
C MET A 591 -12.67 8.22 -30.33
N LEU A 592 -11.57 7.70 -29.78
CA LEU A 592 -10.21 7.96 -30.29
C LEU A 592 -9.87 7.17 -31.56
N LEU A 593 -10.44 5.99 -31.76
CA LEU A 593 -10.27 5.23 -33.00
C LEU A 593 -10.95 5.93 -34.17
N ASN A 594 -12.13 6.54 -33.95
CA ASN A 594 -12.81 7.32 -34.97
C ASN A 594 -12.02 8.58 -35.36
N GLU A 595 -11.31 9.21 -34.40
CA GLU A 595 -10.36 10.30 -34.68
C GLU A 595 -9.28 9.88 -35.69
N LYS A 596 -8.67 8.70 -35.46
CA LYS A 596 -7.59 8.20 -36.31
C LYS A 596 -8.06 7.88 -37.71
N LYS A 597 -9.23 7.25 -37.83
CA LYS A 597 -9.84 6.94 -39.14
C LYS A 597 -10.17 8.20 -39.93
N ALA A 598 -10.59 9.29 -39.27
CA ALA A 598 -10.88 10.55 -39.94
C ALA A 598 -9.62 11.32 -40.39
N LYS A 599 -8.44 10.96 -39.90
CA LYS A 599 -7.14 11.56 -40.27
C LYS A 599 -6.36 10.73 -41.31
N GLN A 600 -6.83 9.52 -41.62
CA GLN A 600 -6.33 8.64 -42.67
C GLN A 600 -7.21 8.78 -43.90
#